data_AF-A0A1Q6UZX0-F1
#
_entry.id   AF-A0A1Q6UZX0-F1
#
_cell.length_a   1.000
_cell.length_b   1.000
_cell.length_c   1.000
_cell.angle_alpha   90.00
_cell.angle_beta   90.00
_cell.angle_gamma   90.00
#
_symmetry.space_group_name_H-M   'P 1'
#
loop_
_entity.id
_entity.type
_entity.pdbx_description
1 polymer ?
#
loop_
_entity_poly.entity_id
_entity_poly.type
_entity_poly.pdbx_seq_one_letter_code
_entity_poly.pdbx_strand_id
1 'polypeptide(L)'
;MNQKDFKKTINEILTEGKIEGKDIKNIDTLKYLLDDRKINKSLYDGFTKNYEMEYGSNRDYILMKIQDMLYRLHLLVNYNFVERYGIIDKNNIRNAISILIDNVLMIQILKLLTYKILM
;
A
#
# COMPACT_ATOMS: atom_id res chain seq x y z
N MET A 1 8.55 14.70 -2.04
CA MET A 1 9.22 13.48 -2.56
C MET A 1 8.71 13.22 -3.96
N ASN A 2 9.57 12.93 -4.95
CA ASN A 2 9.10 12.62 -6.31
C ASN A 2 8.68 11.14 -6.43
N GLN A 3 7.99 10.79 -7.52
CA GLN A 3 7.49 9.42 -7.74
C GLN A 3 8.59 8.37 -7.84
N LYS A 4 9.77 8.73 -8.36
CA LYS A 4 10.91 7.82 -8.49
C LYS A 4 11.46 7.43 -7.13
N ASP A 5 11.62 8.41 -6.23
CA ASP A 5 12.06 8.19 -4.86
C ASP A 5 11.02 7.37 -4.08
N PHE A 6 9.74 7.67 -4.25
CA PHE A 6 8.64 6.88 -3.67
C PHE A 6 8.71 5.41 -4.08
N LYS A 7 8.83 5.13 -5.40
CA LYS A 7 8.95 3.76 -5.90
C LYS A 7 10.22 3.08 -5.38
N LYS A 8 11.34 3.81 -5.30
CA LYS A 8 12.60 3.30 -4.77
C LYS A 8 12.44 2.85 -3.31
N THR A 9 11.87 3.70 -2.46
CA THR A 9 11.63 3.37 -1.04
C THR A 9 10.73 2.14 -0.89
N ILE A 10 9.66 2.05 -1.68
CA ILE A 10 8.79 0.86 -1.67
C ILE A 10 9.59 -0.39 -2.03
N ASN A 11 10.41 -0.33 -3.08
CA ASN A 11 11.21 -1.47 -3.52
C ASN A 11 12.24 -1.90 -2.47
N GLU A 12 12.84 -0.95 -1.75
CA GLU A 12 13.75 -1.24 -0.65
C GLU A 12 13.03 -2.01 0.48
N ILE A 13 11.86 -1.54 0.92
CA ILE A 13 11.03 -2.21 1.94
C ILE A 13 10.64 -3.62 1.50
N LEU A 14 10.20 -3.79 0.24
CA LEU A 14 9.85 -5.10 -0.32
C LEU A 14 11.07 -6.01 -0.57
N THR A 15 12.29 -5.46 -0.60
CA THR A 15 13.52 -6.24 -0.71
C THR A 15 13.96 -6.72 0.66
N GLU A 16 13.84 -5.87 1.69
CA GLU A 16 14.05 -6.26 3.09
C GLU A 16 13.03 -7.33 3.54
N GLY A 17 11.84 -7.31 2.95
CA GLY A 17 10.79 -8.30 3.23
C GLY A 17 10.09 -8.06 4.56
N LYS A 18 10.24 -6.86 5.14
CA LYS A 18 9.64 -6.46 6.40
C LYS A 18 8.93 -5.13 6.29
N ILE A 19 7.80 -5.00 6.96
CA ILE A 19 7.10 -3.73 7.18
C ILE A 19 6.94 -3.57 8.69
N GLU A 20 7.44 -2.46 9.25
CA GLU A 20 7.43 -2.20 10.70
C GLU A 20 8.03 -3.35 11.53
N GLY A 21 9.09 -3.98 11.01
CA GLY A 21 9.77 -5.11 11.65
C GLY A 21 9.05 -6.46 11.55
N LYS A 22 7.86 -6.51 10.92
CA LYS A 22 7.09 -7.75 10.70
C LYS A 22 7.32 -8.30 9.30
N ASP A 23 7.45 -9.62 9.19
CA ASP A 23 7.63 -10.29 7.90
C ASP A 23 6.40 -10.10 6.99
N ILE A 24 6.66 -9.83 5.71
CA ILE A 24 5.63 -9.62 4.69
C ILE A 24 5.19 -10.98 4.13
N LYS A 25 3.92 -11.32 4.34
CA LYS A 25 3.30 -12.49 3.68
C LYS A 25 2.89 -12.14 2.25
N ASN A 26 2.94 -13.14 1.35
CA ASN A 26 2.60 -12.99 -0.07
C ASN A 26 3.34 -11.84 -0.77
N ILE A 27 4.63 -11.69 -0.46
CA ILE A 27 5.46 -10.59 -0.95
C ILE A 27 5.51 -10.51 -2.49
N ASP A 28 5.49 -11.64 -3.18
CA ASP A 28 5.50 -11.66 -4.65
C ASP A 28 4.20 -11.13 -5.25
N THR A 29 3.08 -11.19 -4.51
CA THR A 29 1.82 -10.57 -4.91
C THR A 29 1.90 -9.05 -4.70
N LEU A 30 2.46 -8.61 -3.57
CA LEU A 30 2.66 -7.18 -3.31
C LEU A 30 3.61 -6.52 -4.33
N LYS A 31 4.73 -7.18 -4.65
CA LYS A 31 5.63 -6.74 -5.73
C LYS A 31 4.90 -6.63 -7.07
N TYR A 32 4.13 -7.66 -7.43
CA TYR A 32 3.33 -7.64 -8.66
C TYR A 32 2.34 -6.46 -8.73
N LEU A 33 1.66 -6.15 -7.62
CA LEU A 33 0.73 -5.03 -7.54
C LEU A 33 1.42 -3.67 -7.60
N LEU A 34 2.58 -3.53 -6.95
CA LEU A 34 3.30 -2.25 -6.84
C LEU A 34 4.15 -1.94 -8.07
N ASP A 35 4.41 -2.93 -8.92
CA ASP A 35 4.95 -2.76 -10.27
C ASP A 35 3.90 -2.37 -11.31
N ASP A 36 2.61 -2.59 -11.04
CA ASP A 36 1.54 -2.10 -11.89
C ASP A 36 1.55 -0.56 -11.95
N ARG A 37 1.67 -0.01 -13.16
CA ARG A 37 1.81 1.43 -13.39
C ARG A 37 0.61 2.23 -12.86
N LYS A 38 -0.61 1.70 -13.01
CA LYS A 38 -1.83 2.38 -12.59
C LYS A 38 -1.92 2.40 -11.07
N ILE A 39 -1.73 1.24 -10.43
CA ILE A 39 -1.75 1.12 -8.97
C ILE A 39 -0.67 2.01 -8.34
N ASN A 40 0.57 1.92 -8.84
CA ASN A 40 1.69 2.70 -8.33
C ASN A 40 1.43 4.22 -8.42
N LYS A 41 0.94 4.68 -9.59
CA LYS A 41 0.60 6.09 -9.79
C LYS A 41 -0.50 6.54 -8.84
N SER A 42 -1.59 5.78 -8.72
CA SER A 42 -2.70 6.14 -7.84
C SER A 42 -2.31 6.16 -6.36
N LEU A 43 -1.43 5.25 -5.91
CA LEU A 43 -0.88 5.27 -4.57
C LEU A 43 0.00 6.50 -4.34
N TYR A 44 0.86 6.85 -5.30
CA TYR A 44 1.70 8.05 -5.23
C TYR A 44 0.86 9.34 -5.19
N ASP A 45 -0.12 9.46 -6.07
CA ASP A 45 -1.04 10.61 -6.14
C ASP A 45 -1.84 10.72 -4.82
N GLY A 46 -2.33 9.59 -4.30
CA GLY A 46 -3.01 9.51 -3.02
C GLY A 46 -2.11 9.86 -1.83
N PHE A 47 -0.86 9.41 -1.84
CA PHE A 47 0.12 9.72 -0.81
C PHE A 47 0.44 11.21 -0.80
N THR A 48 0.86 11.78 -1.93
CA THR A 48 1.29 13.19 -2.03
C THR A 48 0.17 14.17 -1.72
N LYS A 49 -1.06 13.91 -2.20
CA LYS A 49 -2.23 14.75 -1.91
C LYS A 49 -2.54 14.87 -0.41
N ASN A 50 -2.35 13.80 0.37
CA ASN A 50 -2.59 13.82 1.81
C ASN A 50 -1.34 14.26 2.61
N TYR A 51 -0.14 14.08 2.03
CA TYR A 51 1.12 14.31 2.72
C TYR A 51 1.53 15.80 2.78
N GLU A 52 1.35 16.57 1.70
CA GLU A 52 1.76 17.99 1.67
C GLU A 52 0.98 18.88 2.65
N MET A 53 -0.28 18.53 2.97
CA MET A 53 -1.10 19.31 3.90
C MET A 53 -0.75 19.10 5.37
N GLU A 54 -0.17 17.96 5.77
CA GLU A 54 -0.09 17.59 7.19
C GLU A 54 1.33 17.61 7.78
N TYR A 55 2.42 17.40 7.02
CA TYR A 55 3.71 17.00 7.65
C TYR A 55 5.02 17.62 7.12
N GLY A 56 5.00 18.50 6.11
CA GLY A 56 6.23 19.16 5.62
C GLY A 56 7.29 18.18 5.07
N SER A 57 8.59 18.49 5.20
CA SER A 57 9.69 17.75 4.53
C SER A 57 10.44 16.72 5.39
N ASN A 58 9.88 16.25 6.52
CA ASN A 58 10.56 15.29 7.41
C ASN A 58 10.68 13.88 6.78
N ARG A 59 11.92 13.42 6.52
CA ARG A 59 12.19 12.14 5.86
C ARG A 59 11.77 10.91 6.67
N ASP A 60 12.00 10.90 7.99
CA ASP A 60 11.65 9.76 8.84
C ASP A 60 10.13 9.59 8.89
N TYR A 61 9.42 10.70 8.92
CA TYR A 61 7.96 10.71 8.86
C TYR A 61 7.41 10.19 7.52
N ILE A 62 8.04 10.59 6.40
CA ILE A 62 7.70 10.06 5.06
C ILE A 62 7.84 8.54 5.05
N LEU A 63 8.99 8.04 5.53
CA LEU A 63 9.27 6.61 5.55
C LEU A 63 8.23 5.85 6.38
N MET A 64 7.93 6.36 7.58
CA MET A 64 6.89 5.78 8.44
C MET A 64 5.53 5.70 7.74
N LYS A 65 5.12 6.75 7.01
CA LYS A 65 3.85 6.75 6.27
C LYS A 65 3.85 5.83 5.06
N ILE A 66 4.97 5.68 4.37
CA ILE A 66 5.10 4.68 3.30
C ILE A 66 4.97 3.27 3.88
N GLN A 67 5.61 2.99 5.02
CA GLN A 67 5.48 1.70 5.70
C GLN A 67 4.03 1.43 6.13
N ASP A 68 3.34 2.40 6.73
CA ASP A 68 1.92 2.28 7.11
C ASP A 68 1.01 2.00 5.91
N MET A 69 1.23 2.71 4.79
CA MET A 69 0.50 2.46 3.55
C MET A 69 0.75 1.03 3.02
N LEU A 70 2.00 0.59 2.99
CA LEU A 70 2.35 -0.77 2.55
C LEU A 70 1.77 -1.83 3.49
N TYR A 71 1.77 -1.58 4.80
CA TYR A 71 1.19 -2.47 5.79
C TYR A 71 -0.31 -2.66 5.53
N ARG A 72 -1.04 -1.59 5.25
CA ARG A 72 -2.48 -1.66 4.93
C ARG A 72 -2.75 -2.42 3.65
N LEU A 73 -1.93 -2.22 2.61
CA LEU A 73 -2.02 -3.01 1.38
C LEU A 73 -1.73 -4.50 1.66
N HIS A 74 -0.72 -4.79 2.47
CA HIS A 74 -0.41 -6.14 2.94
C HIS A 74 -1.59 -6.76 3.69
N LEU A 75 -2.27 -6.02 4.57
CA LEU A 75 -3.47 -6.50 5.26
C LEU A 75 -4.63 -6.79 4.30
N LEU A 76 -4.88 -5.89 3.35
CA LEU A 76 -5.93 -6.07 2.35
C LEU A 76 -5.68 -7.33 1.51
N VAL A 77 -4.43 -7.56 1.08
CA VAL A 77 -4.06 -8.75 0.31
C VAL A 77 -4.19 -10.01 1.15
N ASN A 78 -3.53 -10.04 2.30
CA ASN A 78 -3.41 -11.27 3.08
C ASN A 78 -4.68 -11.62 3.84
N TYR A 79 -5.21 -10.70 4.65
CA TYR A 79 -6.40 -11.01 5.45
C TYR A 79 -7.67 -11.02 4.61
N ASN A 80 -7.83 -10.08 3.68
CA ASN A 80 -9.09 -9.95 2.95
C ASN A 80 -9.13 -10.89 1.75
N PHE A 81 -8.21 -10.75 0.79
CA PHE A 81 -8.28 -11.56 -0.42
C PHE A 81 -7.86 -13.01 -0.18
N VAL A 82 -6.72 -13.26 0.46
CA VAL A 82 -6.20 -14.61 0.63
C VAL A 82 -6.93 -15.38 1.74
N GLU A 83 -6.90 -14.89 2.97
CA GLU A 83 -7.44 -15.64 4.12
C GLU A 83 -8.97 -15.69 4.13
N ARG A 84 -9.65 -14.55 3.94
CA ARG A 84 -11.11 -14.49 4.03
C ARG A 84 -11.83 -15.00 2.77
N TYR A 85 -11.32 -14.67 1.58
CA TYR A 85 -11.98 -15.02 0.32
C TYR A 85 -11.30 -16.14 -0.47
N GLY A 86 -10.12 -16.63 -0.04
CA GLY A 86 -9.41 -17.72 -0.72
C GLY A 86 -8.84 -17.34 -2.09
N ILE A 87 -8.74 -16.04 -2.40
CA ILE A 87 -8.26 -15.55 -3.70
C ILE A 87 -6.73 -15.51 -3.67
N ILE A 88 -6.10 -16.45 -4.37
CA ILE A 88 -4.64 -16.56 -4.49
C ILE A 88 -4.10 -16.09 -5.84
N ASP A 89 -4.97 -15.94 -6.84
CA ASP A 89 -4.58 -15.48 -8.18
C ASP A 89 -4.23 -13.99 -8.17
N LYS A 90 -3.00 -13.66 -8.59
CA LYS A 90 -2.46 -12.30 -8.56
C LYS A 90 -3.21 -11.35 -9.49
N ASN A 91 -3.76 -11.83 -10.61
CA ASN A 91 -4.52 -11.00 -11.54
C ASN A 91 -5.88 -10.62 -10.98
N ASN A 92 -6.56 -11.56 -10.32
CA ASN A 92 -7.83 -11.30 -9.64
C ASN A 92 -7.65 -10.27 -8.53
N ILE A 93 -6.59 -10.40 -7.73
CA ILE A 93 -6.25 -9.42 -6.68
C ILE A 93 -5.94 -8.05 -7.31
N ARG A 94 -5.12 -8.00 -8.38
CA ARG A 94 -4.80 -6.76 -9.10
C ARG A 94 -6.04 -6.08 -9.65
N ASN A 95 -6.93 -6.82 -10.27
CA ASN A 95 -8.19 -6.30 -10.81
C ASN A 95 -9.07 -5.75 -9.71
N ALA A 96 -9.24 -6.48 -8.60
CA ALA A 96 -10.00 -6.00 -7.45
C ALA A 96 -9.41 -4.70 -6.88
N ILE A 97 -8.10 -4.63 -6.69
CA ILE A 97 -7.43 -3.40 -6.22
C ILE A 97 -7.60 -2.26 -7.22
N SER A 98 -7.48 -2.53 -8.52
CA SER A 98 -7.67 -1.51 -9.55
C SER A 98 -9.08 -0.91 -9.51
N ILE A 99 -10.10 -1.76 -9.31
CA ILE A 99 -11.49 -1.33 -9.14
C ILE A 99 -11.66 -0.50 -7.86
N LEU A 100 -11.03 -0.90 -6.75
CA LEU A 100 -11.07 -0.13 -5.50
C LEU A 100 -10.40 1.25 -5.63
N ILE A 101 -9.35 1.35 -6.44
CA ILE A 101 -8.68 2.61 -6.77
C ILE A 101 -9.60 3.52 -7.59
N ASP A 102 -10.22 2.97 -8.66
CA ASP A 102 -11.06 3.75 -9.57
C ASP A 102 -12.30 4.33 -8.89
N ASN A 103 -12.86 3.61 -7.93
CA ASN A 103 -14.04 4.06 -7.18
C ASN A 103 -13.74 5.08 -6.07
N VAL A 104 -12.52 5.64 -5.99
CA VAL A 104 -12.06 6.55 -4.90
C VAL A 104 -12.06 5.87 -3.51
N LEU A 105 -12.36 4.57 -3.45
CA LEU A 105 -12.51 3.78 -2.23
C LEU A 105 -11.16 3.45 -1.62
N MET A 106 -10.06 3.33 -2.37
CA MET A 106 -8.75 3.01 -1.77
C MET A 106 -8.27 4.07 -0.76
N ILE A 107 -8.47 5.36 -1.03
CA ILE A 107 -8.11 6.43 -0.08
C ILE A 107 -9.02 6.36 1.16
N GLN A 108 -10.31 6.05 0.99
CA GLN A 108 -11.24 5.86 2.09
C GLN A 108 -10.99 4.56 2.88
N ILE A 109 -10.60 3.46 2.23
CA ILE A 109 -10.27 2.17 2.85
C ILE A 109 -8.95 2.28 3.62
N LEU A 110 -7.95 2.96 3.05
CA LEU A 110 -6.76 3.35 3.78
C LEU A 110 -7.17 4.20 5.00
N LYS A 111 -8.08 5.17 4.90
CA LYS A 111 -8.59 5.92 6.07
C LYS A 111 -9.44 5.09 7.07
N LEU A 112 -10.23 4.11 6.62
CA LEU A 112 -11.14 3.31 7.45
C LEU A 112 -10.43 2.21 8.24
N LEU A 113 -9.34 1.66 7.70
CA LEU A 113 -8.50 0.68 8.41
C LEU A 113 -7.83 1.30 9.66
N THR A 114 -7.64 2.63 9.71
CA THR A 114 -7.18 3.35 10.91
C THR A 114 -8.17 3.31 12.06
N TYR A 115 -9.47 3.25 11.78
CA TYR A 115 -10.50 3.30 12.82
C TYR A 115 -10.90 1.94 13.38
N LYS A 116 -10.71 0.85 12.61
CA LYS A 116 -11.13 -0.51 13.02
C LYS A 116 -10.03 -1.38 13.64
N ILE A 117 -8.76 -0.98 13.57
CA ILE A 117 -7.65 -1.69 14.23
C ILE A 117 -7.32 -1.08 15.61
N LEU A 118 -7.90 0.09 15.94
CA LEU A 118 -7.79 0.78 17.22
C LEU A 118 -9.01 0.56 18.16
N MET A 119 -9.90 -0.38 17.84
CA MET A 119 -10.98 -0.87 18.70
C MET A 119 -10.91 -2.40 18.78
#